data_AF-K8GUW3-F1
#
_entry.id   AF-K8GUW3-F1
#
_cell.length_a   1.000
_cell.length_b   1.000
_cell.length_c   1.000
_cell.angle_alpha   90.00
_cell.angle_beta   90.00
_cell.angle_gamma   90.00
#
_symmetry.space_group_name_H-M   'P 1'
#
loop_
_entity.id
_entity.type
_entity.pdbx_description
1 polymer ?
#
loop_
_entity_poly.entity_id
_entity_poly.type
_entity_poly.pdbx_seq_one_letter_code
_entity_poly.pdbx_strand_id
1 'polypeptide(L)' 'MSILPGTPVKLPNGRDGVVIPSPHLTPGRVLVKVKTGRKRWFRVDECTPNPSSPAS' A
#
# COMPACT_ATOMS: atom_id res chain seq x y z
N MET A 1 12.68 -3.08 3.95
CA MET A 1 12.05 -2.26 2.89
C MET A 1 11.00 -1.37 3.54
N SER A 2 10.85 -0.12 3.09
CA SER A 2 9.77 0.78 3.52
C SER A 2 9.02 1.22 2.27
N ILE A 3 7.68 1.09 2.26
CA ILE A 3 6.85 1.51 1.14
C ILE A 3 6.27 2.88 1.48
N LEU A 4 6.51 3.86 0.60
CA LEU A 4 6.12 5.24 0.83
C LEU A 4 4.62 5.46 0.59
N PRO A 5 3.98 6.41 1.29
CA PRO A 5 2.66 6.89 0.91
C PRO A 5 2.63 7.38 -0.54
N GLY A 6 1.55 7.07 -1.27
CA GLY A 6 1.41 7.34 -2.69
C GLY A 6 1.92 6.22 -3.59
N THR A 7 2.67 5.24 -3.06
CA THR A 7 3.13 4.10 -3.86
C THR A 7 1.98 3.15 -4.21
N PRO A 8 1.73 2.86 -5.49
CA PRO A 8 0.82 1.79 -5.90
C PRO A 8 1.43 0.43 -5.59
N VAL A 9 0.61 -0.47 -5.03
CA VAL A 9 1.02 -1.80 -4.57
C VAL A 9 0.04 -2.87 -5.05
N LYS A 10 0.58 -4.05 -5.38
CA LYS A 10 -0.17 -5.29 -5.55
C LYS A 10 -0.32 -5.95 -4.18
N LEU A 11 -1.55 -6.30 -3.83
CA LEU A 11 -1.91 -6.95 -2.57
C LEU A 11 -1.89 -8.48 -2.71
N PRO A 12 -1.78 -9.24 -1.60
CA PRO A 12 -1.68 -10.70 -1.63
C PRO A 12 -2.91 -11.40 -2.24
N ASN A 13 -4.04 -10.71 -2.31
CA ASN A 13 -5.26 -11.19 -2.96
C ASN A 13 -5.33 -10.85 -4.47
N GLY A 14 -4.21 -10.45 -5.07
CA GLY A 14 -4.12 -10.05 -6.48
C GLY A 14 -4.72 -8.68 -6.81
N ARG A 15 -5.27 -7.97 -5.81
CA ARG A 15 -5.91 -6.66 -6.02
C ARG A 15 -4.89 -5.54 -5.98
N ASP A 16 -5.22 -4.45 -6.66
CA ASP A 16 -4.41 -3.23 -6.64
C ASP A 16 -4.89 -2.25 -5.55
N GLY A 17 -3.94 -1.55 -4.95
CA GLY A 17 -4.18 -0.51 -3.97
C GLY A 17 -3.09 0.55 -3.98
N VAL A 18 -3.29 1.61 -3.21
CA VAL A 18 -2.30 2.67 -3.01
C VAL A 18 -2.01 2.81 -1.53
N VAL A 19 -0.74 2.93 -1.17
CA VAL A 19 -0.34 3.22 0.21
C VAL A 19 -0.77 4.64 0.53
N ILE A 20 -1.41 4.82 1.68
CA ILE A 20 -1.86 6.13 2.17
C ILE A 20 -1.19 6.45 3.51
N PRO A 21 -1.02 7.74 3.85
CA PRO A 21 -0.50 8.11 5.16
C PRO A 21 -1.44 7.62 6.26
N SER A 22 -0.87 7.16 7.36
CA SER A 22 -1.61 6.76 8.56
C SER A 22 -1.21 7.65 9.75
N PRO A 23 -2.17 8.08 10.58
CA PRO A 23 -1.84 8.85 11.79
C PRO A 23 -1.12 8.02 12.85
N HIS A 24 -1.24 6.69 12.77
CA HIS A 24 -0.52 5.75 13.64
C HIS A 24 0.55 5.04 12.84
N LEU A 25 1.80 5.13 13.27
CA LEU A 25 2.90 4.36 12.70
C LEU A 25 2.82 2.92 13.22
N THR A 26 2.53 1.97 12.34
CA THR A 26 2.53 0.54 12.71
C THR A 26 3.75 -0.11 12.05
N PRO A 27 4.81 -0.45 12.82
CA PRO A 27 6.03 -0.99 12.24
C PRO A 27 5.74 -2.29 11.47
N GLY A 28 6.34 -2.42 10.28
CA GLY A 28 6.14 -3.57 9.39
C GLY A 28 4.78 -3.63 8.70
N ARG A 29 3.92 -2.61 8.85
CA ARG A 29 2.62 -2.52 8.16
C ARG A 29 2.45 -1.19 7.44
N VAL A 30 1.67 -1.24 6.37
CA VAL A 30 1.25 -0.08 5.59
C VAL A 30 -0.26 -0.03 5.48
N LEU A 31 -0.80 1.17 5.55
CA LEU A 31 -2.22 1.40 5.32
C LEU A 31 -2.44 1.56 3.82
N VAL A 32 -3.26 0.69 3.24
CA VAL A 32 -3.54 0.69 1.80
C VAL A 32 -5.00 1.02 1.57
N LYS A 33 -5.26 1.96 0.66
CA LYS A 33 -6.59 2.19 0.08
C LYS A 33 -6.73 1.31 -1.15
N VAL A 34 -7.61 0.31 -1.09
CA VAL A 34 -7.94 -0.53 -2.25
C VAL A 34 -8.83 0.21 -3.23
N LYS A 35 -8.87 -0.23 -4.50
CA LYS A 35 -9.69 0.39 -5.57
C LYS A 35 -11.18 0.56 -5.22
N THR A 36 -11.73 -0.28 -4.33
CA THR A 36 -13.11 -0.15 -3.81
C THR A 36 -13.27 0.92 -2.72
N GLY A 37 -12.28 1.79 -2.51
CA GLY A 37 -12.31 2.87 -1.51
C GLY A 37 -12.07 2.43 -0.06
N ARG A 38 -12.14 1.12 0.23
CA ARG A 38 -11.84 0.55 1.56
C ARG A 38 -10.37 0.76 1.91
N LYS A 39 -10.11 1.07 3.18
CA LYS A 39 -8.77 1.19 3.76
C LYS A 39 -8.48 -0.05 4.60
N ARG A 40 -7.31 -0.67 4.43
CA ARG A 40 -6.92 -1.87 5.19
C ARG A 40 -5.42 -1.90 5.41
N TRP A 41 -5.01 -2.43 6.55
CA TRP A 41 -3.60 -2.64 6.89
C TRP A 41 -3.09 -3.92 6.26
N PHE A 42 -1.88 -3.85 5.70
CA PHE A 42 -1.16 -5.00 5.14
C PHE A 42 0.27 -5.01 5.65
N ARG A 43 0.90 -6.19 5.74
CA ARG A 43 2.34 -6.25 6.02
C ARG A 43 3.10 -5.75 4.81
N VAL A 44 4.22 -5.09 5.07
CA VAL A 44 5.09 -4.59 4.00
C VAL A 44 5.55 -5.73 3.08
N ASP A 45 5.91 -6.88 3.65
CA ASP A 45 6.40 -8.05 2.89
C ASP A 45 5.31 -8.73 2.04
N GLU A 46 4.04 -8.45 2.29
CA GLU A 46 2.91 -8.98 1.49
C GLU A 46 2.52 -8.03 0.35
N CYS A 47 3.03 -6.80 0.36
CA CYS A 47 2.73 -5.76 -0.62
C CYS A 47 3.86 -5.67 -1.64
N THR A 48 3.55 -5.95 -2.91
CA THR A 48 4.53 -5.77 -3.99
C THR A 48 4.38 -4.37 -4.58
N PRO A 49 5.35 -3.45 -4.43
CA PRO A 49 5.29 -2.15 -5.08
C PRO A 49 5.26 -2.34 -6.60
N ASN A 50 4.29 -1.70 -7.26
CA ASN A 50 4.14 -1.79 -8.70
C ASN A 50 4.73 -0.51 -9.34
N PRO A 51 5.88 -0.57 -10.00
CA PRO A 51 6.57 0.63 -10.53
C PRO A 51 5.86 1.28 -11.73
N SER A 52 4.74 0.71 -12.20
CA SER A 52 4.03 1.15 -13.42
C SER A 52 3.19 2.43 -13.27
N SER A 53 3.34 3.19 -12.18
CA SER A 53 2.95 4.60 -12.16
C SER A 53 3.89 5.38 -11.26
N PRO A 54 4.88 6.11 -11.80
CA PRO A 54 5.43 7.24 -11.08
C PRO A 54 4.26 8.19 -10.81
N ALA A 55 4.12 8.63 -9.56
CA ALA A 55 3.30 9.79 -9.26
C ALA A 55 3.84 10.96 -10.10
N SER A 56 3.10 11.33 -11.14
CA SER A 56 3.30 12.56 -11.94
C SER A 56 2.04 13.40 -11.80
#